data_AF-A0A194SBC1-F1
#
_entry.id   AF-A0A194SBC1-F1
#
_cell.length_a   1.000
_cell.length_b   1.000
_cell.length_c   1.000
_cell.angle_alpha   90.00
_cell.angle_beta   90.00
_cell.angle_gamma   90.00
#
_symmetry.space_group_name_H-M   'P 1'
#
loop_
_entity.id
_entity.type
_entity.pdbx_description
1 polymer ?
#
loop_
_entity_poly.entity_id
_entity_poly.type
_entity_poly.pdbx_seq_one_letter_code
_entity_poly.pdbx_strand_id
1 'polypeptide(L)'
;MQHPHGAWRAAECALFAKSEVLEPLQRESPHKRFVLGGLAALAVSVKQARDEGHDLPIAAELANTLVPTSCTPIIVHLPSSFSAATSTFNHPFRTVAGDQHGQIQCHLKFSPLPLDPSTRPRLYDTLVHVVSVGFSAPMSYLSPWAVAAEHLVLGAPVHSAFAAAYIVRLAVSVGTQMASAAEAGDGRRLGAAHAATLLGEALDGMLTAPGGGAVLETWIERFGRQAWPLSMQTWEEVVFKVHRNELGRQQHLELYERLGQFLLPVVKDAKARFNRHEAHALGKFAPAARRANERATTFA
;
A
#
# COMPACT_ATOMS: atom_id res chain seq x y z
N MET A 1 19.29 -18.91 1.07
CA MET A 1 18.85 -18.36 -0.23
C MET A 1 19.73 -17.16 -0.52
N GLN A 2 20.72 -17.26 -1.41
CA GLN A 2 21.61 -16.15 -1.74
C GLN A 2 20.95 -15.30 -2.82
N HIS A 3 20.42 -14.13 -2.47
CA HIS A 3 20.01 -13.12 -3.44
C HIS A 3 21.17 -12.16 -3.65
N PRO A 4 21.91 -12.25 -4.75
CA PRO A 4 23.16 -11.49 -4.91
C PRO A 4 22.97 -9.97 -4.90
N HIS A 5 21.75 -9.42 -4.99
CA HIS A 5 21.52 -7.96 -5.12
C HIS A 5 20.28 -7.42 -4.38
N GLY A 6 19.72 -8.13 -3.40
CA GLY A 6 18.58 -7.61 -2.63
C GLY A 6 17.31 -7.31 -3.46
N ALA A 7 17.09 -8.02 -4.57
CA ALA A 7 15.89 -7.95 -5.40
C ALA A 7 15.10 -9.26 -5.34
N TRP A 8 13.84 -9.19 -4.95
CA TRP A 8 13.05 -10.34 -4.49
C TRP A 8 11.69 -10.39 -5.20
N ARG A 9 11.16 -11.59 -5.33
CA ARG A 9 9.78 -11.83 -5.78
C ARG A 9 8.80 -11.55 -4.65
N ALA A 10 7.54 -11.34 -5.01
CA ALA A 10 6.48 -11.08 -4.03
C ALA A 10 6.35 -12.21 -2.99
N ALA A 11 6.45 -13.48 -3.43
CA ALA A 11 6.42 -14.64 -2.54
C ALA A 11 7.64 -14.73 -1.60
N GLU A 12 8.82 -14.34 -2.07
CA GLU A 12 10.06 -14.30 -1.26
C GLU A 12 9.94 -13.21 -0.18
N CYS A 13 9.42 -12.03 -0.54
CA CYS A 13 9.09 -10.97 0.42
C CYS A 13 8.11 -11.44 1.50
N ALA A 14 7.05 -12.14 1.12
CA ALA A 14 6.06 -12.66 2.07
C ALA A 14 6.65 -13.74 2.99
N LEU A 15 7.43 -14.67 2.44
CA LEU A 15 8.05 -15.75 3.21
C LEU A 15 9.02 -15.19 4.27
N PHE A 16 9.91 -14.29 3.87
CA PHE A 16 10.84 -13.67 4.79
C PHE A 16 10.13 -12.80 5.83
N ALA A 17 9.16 -11.98 5.41
CA ALA A 17 8.39 -11.17 6.35
C ALA A 17 7.70 -12.06 7.39
N LYS A 18 7.20 -13.24 6.98
CA LYS A 18 6.63 -14.23 7.88
C LYS A 18 7.68 -14.78 8.86
N SER A 19 8.71 -15.47 8.36
CA SER A 19 9.61 -16.27 9.20
C SER A 19 10.58 -15.42 10.01
N GLU A 20 11.10 -14.34 9.42
CA GLU A 20 12.18 -13.55 10.02
C GLU A 20 11.70 -12.32 10.80
N VAL A 21 10.44 -11.91 10.60
CA VAL A 21 9.89 -10.69 11.20
C VAL A 21 8.62 -10.97 11.99
N LEU A 22 7.56 -11.45 11.35
CA LEU A 22 6.26 -11.61 12.00
C LEU A 22 6.27 -12.69 13.08
N GLU A 23 6.75 -13.89 12.80
CA GLU A 23 6.76 -15.00 13.77
C GLU A 23 7.59 -14.65 15.03
N PRO A 24 8.80 -14.04 14.93
CA PRO A 24 9.50 -13.51 16.09
C PRO A 24 8.70 -12.45 16.86
N LEU A 25 8.14 -11.44 16.17
CA LEU A 25 7.37 -10.38 16.81
C LEU A 25 6.11 -10.91 17.49
N GLN A 26 5.45 -11.90 16.91
CA GLN A 26 4.29 -12.56 17.49
C GLN A 26 4.65 -13.41 18.71
N ARG A 27 5.83 -14.05 18.74
CA ARG A 27 6.31 -14.75 19.95
C ARG A 27 6.58 -13.78 21.10
N GLU A 28 7.18 -12.63 20.80
CA GLU A 28 7.47 -11.59 21.79
C GLU A 28 6.20 -10.84 22.24
N SER A 29 5.19 -10.75 21.38
CA SER A 29 3.97 -9.98 21.61
C SER A 29 2.74 -10.67 21.01
N PRO A 30 2.28 -11.79 21.61
CA PRO A 30 1.23 -12.65 21.02
C PRO A 30 -0.14 -11.99 20.92
N HIS A 31 -0.40 -10.97 21.73
CA HIS A 31 -1.66 -10.22 21.72
C HIS A 31 -1.64 -9.01 20.78
N LYS A 32 -0.52 -8.77 20.09
CA LYS A 32 -0.35 -7.63 19.20
C LYS A 32 -0.56 -8.07 17.75
N ARG A 33 -1.22 -7.20 16.99
CA ARG A 33 -1.49 -7.43 15.57
C ARG A 33 -0.46 -6.70 14.73
N PHE A 34 0.24 -7.47 13.91
CA PHE A 34 1.20 -6.99 12.92
C PHE A 34 0.59 -7.23 11.54
N VAL A 35 0.72 -6.27 10.62
CA VAL A 35 0.07 -6.32 9.31
C VAL A 35 1.11 -6.20 8.21
N LEU A 36 1.11 -7.13 7.25
CA LEU A 36 1.99 -7.04 6.07
C LEU A 36 1.46 -6.01 5.08
N GLY A 37 2.37 -5.22 4.51
CA GLY A 37 2.11 -4.29 3.40
C GLY A 37 2.85 -4.66 2.12
N GLY A 38 2.81 -3.78 1.12
CA GLY A 38 3.55 -3.89 -0.14
C GLY A 38 3.43 -5.22 -0.88
N LEU A 39 4.52 -5.64 -1.53
CA LEU A 39 4.57 -6.87 -2.34
C LEU A 39 4.24 -8.14 -1.53
N ALA A 40 4.60 -8.18 -0.26
CA ALA A 40 4.30 -9.31 0.61
C ALA A 40 2.79 -9.50 0.77
N ALA A 41 2.04 -8.41 1.00
CA ALA A 41 0.58 -8.45 1.10
C ALA A 41 -0.08 -8.88 -0.22
N LEU A 42 0.43 -8.42 -1.37
CA LEU A 42 -0.08 -8.83 -2.68
C LEU A 42 0.15 -10.32 -2.96
N ALA A 43 1.30 -10.88 -2.56
CA ALA A 43 1.56 -12.31 -2.68
C ALA A 43 0.57 -13.14 -1.85
N VAL A 44 0.27 -12.71 -0.63
CA VAL A 44 -0.73 -13.36 0.23
C VAL A 44 -2.12 -13.25 -0.38
N SER A 45 -2.50 -12.09 -0.92
CA SER A 45 -3.79 -11.87 -1.58
C SER A 45 -4.00 -12.81 -2.78
N VAL A 46 -2.99 -12.93 -3.65
CA VAL A 46 -3.04 -13.83 -4.82
C VAL A 46 -3.09 -15.29 -4.39
N LYS A 47 -2.33 -15.66 -3.35
CA LYS A 47 -2.39 -17.02 -2.81
C LYS A 47 -3.79 -17.33 -2.28
N GLN A 48 -4.39 -16.42 -1.51
CA GLN A 48 -5.74 -16.62 -1.00
C GLN A 48 -6.76 -16.79 -2.14
N ALA A 49 -6.72 -15.92 -3.15
CA ALA A 49 -7.61 -16.04 -4.31
C ALA A 49 -7.45 -17.40 -5.00
N ARG A 50 -6.21 -17.89 -5.14
CA ARG A 50 -5.93 -19.23 -5.68
C ARG A 50 -6.47 -20.34 -4.80
N ASP A 51 -6.31 -20.24 -3.48
CA ASP A 51 -6.84 -21.21 -2.50
C ASP A 51 -8.39 -21.23 -2.53
N GLU A 52 -9.02 -20.12 -2.91
CA GLU A 52 -10.46 -19.98 -3.18
C GLU A 52 -10.88 -20.46 -4.59
N GLY A 53 -9.95 -20.94 -5.42
CA GLY A 53 -10.21 -21.47 -6.75
C GLY A 53 -10.19 -20.43 -7.88
N HIS A 54 -9.68 -19.23 -7.62
CA HIS A 54 -9.56 -18.16 -8.60
C HIS A 54 -8.11 -18.07 -9.13
N ASP A 55 -7.94 -18.26 -10.44
CA ASP A 55 -6.65 -18.03 -11.10
C ASP A 55 -6.58 -16.60 -11.63
N LEU A 56 -5.72 -15.79 -11.03
CA LEU A 56 -5.58 -14.37 -11.37
C LEU A 56 -4.44 -14.22 -12.39
N PRO A 57 -4.68 -13.67 -13.60
CA PRO A 57 -3.61 -13.45 -14.59
C PRO A 57 -2.39 -12.69 -14.05
N ILE A 58 -2.58 -11.75 -13.12
CA ILE A 58 -1.49 -10.98 -12.50
C ILE A 58 -0.56 -11.84 -11.62
N ALA A 59 -0.99 -13.05 -11.22
CA ALA A 59 -0.21 -13.96 -10.39
C ALA A 59 1.11 -14.37 -11.05
N ALA A 60 1.10 -14.58 -12.36
CA ALA A 60 2.31 -14.94 -13.11
C ALA A 60 3.34 -13.79 -13.08
N GLU A 61 2.90 -12.54 -13.15
CA GLU A 61 3.80 -11.40 -13.07
C GLU A 61 4.43 -11.27 -11.67
N LEU A 62 3.62 -11.43 -10.61
CA LEU A 62 4.08 -11.39 -9.21
C LEU A 62 5.02 -12.56 -8.86
N ALA A 63 4.83 -13.72 -9.49
CA ALA A 63 5.67 -14.90 -9.29
C ALA A 63 7.02 -14.78 -10.00
N ASN A 64 7.08 -14.09 -11.15
CA ASN A 64 8.26 -14.09 -12.00
C ASN A 64 9.11 -12.82 -11.89
N THR A 65 8.53 -11.69 -11.47
CA THR A 65 9.25 -10.42 -11.41
C THR A 65 10.10 -10.30 -10.15
N LEU A 66 11.39 -10.04 -10.33
CA LEU A 66 12.32 -9.68 -9.26
C LEU A 66 12.30 -8.17 -9.06
N VAL A 67 11.91 -7.71 -7.87
CA VAL A 67 11.84 -6.27 -7.54
C VAL A 67 12.91 -5.92 -6.52
N PRO A 68 13.80 -4.94 -6.81
CA PRO A 68 14.78 -4.46 -5.84
C PRO A 68 14.10 -3.98 -4.54
N THR A 69 14.46 -4.59 -3.41
CA THR A 69 13.92 -4.18 -2.10
C THR A 69 14.34 -2.77 -1.72
N SER A 70 15.43 -2.25 -2.29
CA SER A 70 15.83 -0.84 -2.16
C SER A 70 14.81 0.13 -2.75
N CYS A 71 14.05 -0.29 -3.76
CA CYS A 71 12.99 0.49 -4.38
C CYS A 71 11.62 0.21 -3.74
N THR A 72 11.36 -1.05 -3.40
CA THR A 72 10.11 -1.50 -2.77
C THR A 72 10.43 -2.33 -1.53
N PRO A 73 10.64 -1.69 -0.36
CA PRO A 73 11.01 -2.41 0.84
C PRO A 73 9.91 -3.36 1.28
N ILE A 74 10.28 -4.35 2.08
CA ILE A 74 9.31 -5.20 2.78
C ILE A 74 8.69 -4.33 3.87
N ILE A 75 7.37 -4.22 3.90
CA ILE A 75 6.68 -3.33 4.85
C ILE A 75 5.92 -4.15 5.88
N VAL A 76 6.17 -3.85 7.16
CA VAL A 76 5.45 -4.43 8.31
C VAL A 76 4.87 -3.29 9.13
N HIS A 77 3.55 -3.28 9.26
CA HIS A 77 2.87 -2.31 10.11
C HIS A 77 2.85 -2.79 11.56
N LEU A 78 3.26 -1.88 12.45
CA LEU A 78 3.33 -2.08 13.88
C LEU A 78 2.13 -1.41 14.57
N PRO A 79 1.60 -2.01 15.65
CA PRO A 79 0.58 -1.37 16.46
C PRO A 79 1.12 -0.10 17.14
N SER A 80 0.26 0.90 17.36
CA SER A 80 0.62 2.20 17.95
C SER A 80 1.35 2.09 19.30
N SER A 81 1.13 1.00 20.04
CA SER A 81 1.83 0.72 21.30
C SER A 81 3.33 0.43 21.15
N PHE A 82 3.83 0.15 19.94
CA PHE A 82 5.26 -0.02 19.64
C PHE A 82 5.97 1.34 19.45
N SER A 83 5.65 2.34 20.28
CA SER A 83 6.16 3.72 20.19
C SER A 83 7.64 3.82 19.79
N ALA A 84 7.97 4.84 18.99
CA ALA A 84 9.19 5.11 18.21
C ALA A 84 10.57 4.98 18.90
N ALA A 85 10.64 4.55 20.16
CA ALA A 85 11.88 4.20 20.87
C ALA A 85 12.51 2.88 20.39
N THR A 86 11.82 2.08 19.57
CA THR A 86 12.40 0.98 18.76
C THR A 86 13.12 1.51 17.52
N SER A 87 13.91 2.58 17.67
CA SER A 87 14.75 3.17 16.63
C SER A 87 15.83 2.21 16.12
N THR A 88 16.05 1.07 16.77
CA THR A 88 16.89 -0.04 16.30
C THR A 88 16.29 -0.80 15.11
N PHE A 89 14.99 -0.65 14.83
CA PHE A 89 14.32 -1.32 13.70
C PHE A 89 14.23 -0.46 12.43
N ASN A 90 14.57 0.84 12.51
CA ASN A 90 14.72 1.73 11.36
C ASN A 90 16.13 1.66 10.75
N HIS A 91 16.78 0.51 10.79
CA HIS A 91 17.98 0.30 9.99
C HIS A 91 17.57 -0.04 8.55
N PRO A 92 18.13 0.63 7.52
CA PRO A 92 17.91 0.26 6.12
C PRO A 92 18.36 -1.17 5.79
N PHE A 93 19.05 -1.83 6.72
CA PHE A 93 19.47 -3.22 6.65
C PHE A 93 19.20 -3.90 7.99
N ARG A 94 18.37 -4.95 8.01
CA ARG A 94 18.56 -6.00 9.01
C ARG A 94 19.45 -7.06 8.35
N THR A 95 20.74 -7.04 8.66
CA THR A 95 21.61 -8.19 8.37
C THR A 95 21.16 -9.29 9.32
N VAL A 96 20.26 -10.16 8.88
CA VAL A 96 19.99 -11.39 9.61
C VAL A 96 21.22 -12.26 9.38
N ALA A 97 22.05 -12.41 10.42
CA ALA A 97 23.14 -13.37 10.41
C ALA A 97 22.51 -14.76 10.32
N GLY A 98 22.42 -15.31 9.11
CA GLY A 98 22.11 -16.71 8.94
C GLY A 98 23.35 -17.50 9.36
N ASP A 99 23.27 -18.17 10.51
CA ASP A 99 24.43 -18.78 11.19
C ASP A 99 25.27 -19.73 10.31
N GLN A 100 24.80 -20.18 9.14
CA GLN A 100 25.60 -21.06 8.27
C GLN A 100 25.43 -20.85 6.75
N HIS A 101 24.72 -19.82 6.25
CA HIS A 101 24.31 -19.77 4.82
C HIS A 101 24.42 -18.42 4.07
N GLY A 102 25.26 -17.48 4.55
CA GLY A 102 25.54 -16.21 3.87
C GLY A 102 24.63 -15.06 4.30
N GLN A 103 25.09 -13.82 4.10
CA GLN A 103 24.34 -12.61 4.47
C GLN A 103 23.14 -12.41 3.53
N ILE A 104 21.94 -12.35 4.10
CA ILE A 104 20.73 -11.94 3.39
C ILE A 104 20.62 -10.41 3.51
N GLN A 105 20.76 -9.70 2.38
CA GLN A 105 20.57 -8.26 2.32
C GLN A 105 19.18 -7.93 1.78
N CYS A 106 18.34 -7.30 2.60
CA CYS A 106 17.04 -6.77 2.21
C CYS A 106 16.74 -5.45 2.92
N HIS A 107 15.86 -4.65 2.34
CA HIS A 107 15.36 -3.42 2.96
C HIS A 107 14.00 -3.70 3.60
N LEU A 108 13.93 -3.48 4.91
CA LEU A 108 12.73 -3.65 5.73
C LEU A 108 12.29 -2.26 6.23
N LYS A 109 10.99 -2.00 6.17
CA LYS A 109 10.38 -0.78 6.66
C LYS A 109 9.29 -1.11 7.66
N PHE A 110 9.43 -0.56 8.86
CA PHE A 110 8.34 -0.55 9.83
C PHE A 110 7.53 0.73 9.68
N SER A 111 6.22 0.57 9.66
CA SER A 111 5.28 1.68 9.51
C SER A 111 4.25 1.60 10.63
N PRO A 112 3.71 2.72 11.14
CA PRO A 112 2.54 2.64 12.02
C PRO A 112 1.38 1.97 11.29
N LEU A 113 0.50 1.29 12.03
CA LEU A 113 -0.79 0.88 11.49
C LEU A 113 -1.54 2.10 10.96
N PRO A 114 -2.12 2.02 9.75
CA PRO A 114 -2.79 3.16 9.12
C PRO A 114 -4.01 3.63 9.91
N LEU A 115 -4.67 2.71 10.64
CA LEU A 115 -5.85 2.99 11.45
C LEU A 115 -5.89 2.15 12.72
N ASP A 116 -6.40 2.75 13.79
CA ASP A 116 -6.72 2.03 15.02
C ASP A 116 -8.09 1.34 14.88
N PRO A 117 -8.17 0.00 14.99
CA PRO A 117 -9.42 -0.75 14.85
C PRO A 117 -10.48 -0.34 15.88
N SER A 118 -10.10 0.23 17.02
CA SER A 118 -11.05 0.71 18.03
C SER A 118 -11.78 1.99 17.60
N THR A 119 -11.16 2.82 16.76
CA THR A 119 -11.70 4.12 16.35
C THR A 119 -12.55 4.04 15.09
N ARG A 120 -12.18 3.16 14.15
CA ARG A 120 -12.86 2.99 12.86
C ARG A 120 -12.91 1.51 12.45
N PRO A 121 -13.64 0.65 13.18
CA PRO A 121 -13.63 -0.81 12.96
C PRO A 121 -14.04 -1.19 11.54
N ARG A 122 -15.11 -0.59 11.00
CA ARG A 122 -15.58 -0.88 9.64
C ARG A 122 -14.54 -0.56 8.57
N LEU A 123 -13.83 0.57 8.71
CA LEU A 123 -12.79 0.97 7.77
C LEU A 123 -11.52 0.13 7.96
N TYR A 124 -11.26 -0.35 9.18
CA TYR A 124 -10.16 -1.27 9.41
C TYR A 124 -10.38 -2.60 8.69
N ASP A 125 -11.60 -3.16 8.79
CA ASP A 125 -11.95 -4.46 8.19
C ASP A 125 -11.92 -4.44 6.65
N THR A 126 -12.06 -3.27 6.00
CA THR A 126 -11.89 -3.14 4.54
C THR A 126 -10.44 -3.04 4.10
N LEU A 127 -9.53 -2.68 5.01
CA LEU A 127 -8.11 -2.47 4.72
C LEU A 127 -7.24 -3.63 5.15
N VAL A 128 -7.64 -4.37 6.18
CA VAL A 128 -6.83 -5.44 6.75
C VAL A 128 -7.58 -6.76 6.65
N HIS A 129 -7.02 -7.68 5.89
CA HIS A 129 -7.49 -9.06 5.86
C HIS A 129 -6.69 -9.92 6.82
N VAL A 130 -7.33 -10.98 7.31
CA VAL A 130 -6.74 -11.95 8.23
C VAL A 130 -6.94 -13.34 7.64
N VAL A 131 -5.83 -14.07 7.47
CA VAL A 131 -5.86 -15.46 7.00
C VAL A 131 -5.28 -16.37 8.08
N SER A 132 -6.04 -17.41 8.42
CA SER A 132 -5.59 -18.48 9.28
C SER A 132 -4.78 -19.48 8.45
N VAL A 133 -3.45 -19.48 8.59
CA VAL A 133 -2.58 -20.45 7.90
C VAL A 133 -2.31 -21.64 8.83
N GLY A 134 -3.21 -22.63 8.86
CA GLY A 134 -3.05 -23.87 9.64
C GLY A 134 -2.91 -23.65 11.16
N PHE A 135 -2.21 -24.56 11.86
CA PHE A 135 -1.94 -24.49 13.31
C PHE A 135 -1.04 -23.32 13.76
N SER A 136 -0.75 -22.35 12.89
CA SER A 136 0.04 -21.15 13.21
C SER A 136 -0.86 -19.93 13.46
N ALA A 137 -0.33 -18.92 14.16
CA ALA A 137 -1.07 -17.69 14.44
C ALA A 137 -1.58 -17.04 13.14
N PRO A 138 -2.79 -16.45 13.16
CA PRO A 138 -3.36 -15.83 11.97
C PRO A 138 -2.45 -14.70 11.47
N MET A 139 -2.27 -14.63 10.16
CA MET A 139 -1.49 -13.59 9.50
C MET A 139 -2.43 -12.47 9.06
N SER A 140 -2.12 -11.24 9.44
CA SER A 140 -2.84 -10.06 8.95
C SER A 140 -2.05 -9.38 7.82
N TYR A 141 -2.74 -8.93 6.78
CA TYR A 141 -2.13 -8.25 5.64
C TYR A 141 -3.08 -7.19 5.05
N LEU A 142 -2.51 -6.20 4.37
CA LEU A 142 -3.27 -5.14 3.72
C LEU A 142 -4.03 -5.66 2.50
N SER A 143 -5.28 -5.24 2.32
CA SER A 143 -6.02 -5.46 1.08
C SER A 143 -5.30 -4.83 -0.11
N PRO A 144 -5.52 -5.30 -1.35
CA PRO A 144 -4.87 -4.70 -2.52
C PRO A 144 -5.15 -3.19 -2.64
N TRP A 145 -6.35 -2.73 -2.30
CA TRP A 145 -6.68 -1.30 -2.27
C TRP A 145 -5.90 -0.53 -1.20
N ALA A 146 -5.72 -1.12 -0.03
CA ALA A 146 -4.90 -0.57 1.03
C ALA A 146 -3.41 -0.51 0.65
N VAL A 147 -2.87 -1.52 -0.05
CA VAL A 147 -1.50 -1.50 -0.59
C VAL A 147 -1.32 -0.39 -1.63
N ALA A 148 -2.32 -0.17 -2.51
CA ALA A 148 -2.31 0.93 -3.45
C ALA A 148 -2.29 2.29 -2.73
N ALA A 149 -3.16 2.49 -1.74
CA ALA A 149 -3.17 3.70 -0.93
C ALA A 149 -1.83 3.91 -0.19
N GLU A 150 -1.29 2.87 0.43
CA GLU A 150 0.02 2.88 1.10
C GLU A 150 1.11 3.39 0.17
N HIS A 151 1.20 2.85 -1.06
CA HIS A 151 2.26 3.23 -1.98
C HIS A 151 2.05 4.60 -2.61
N LEU A 152 0.81 5.08 -2.74
CA LEU A 152 0.56 6.50 -3.05
C LEU A 152 1.12 7.40 -1.94
N VAL A 153 0.97 7.05 -0.66
CA VAL A 153 1.60 7.82 0.43
C VAL A 153 3.13 7.74 0.37
N LEU A 154 3.68 6.53 0.29
CA LEU A 154 5.13 6.30 0.31
C LEU A 154 5.87 6.85 -0.92
N GLY A 155 5.17 6.92 -2.05
CA GLY A 155 5.69 7.38 -3.33
C GLY A 155 5.54 8.87 -3.58
N ALA A 156 4.98 9.64 -2.65
CA ALA A 156 4.87 11.09 -2.81
C ALA A 156 6.23 11.79 -3.04
N PRO A 157 7.33 11.41 -2.37
CA PRO A 157 8.66 11.90 -2.72
C PRO A 157 9.10 11.49 -4.14
N VAL A 158 9.88 12.33 -4.82
CA VAL A 158 10.26 12.11 -6.24
C VAL A 158 11.06 10.83 -6.45
N HIS A 159 11.96 10.48 -5.53
CA HIS A 159 12.89 9.35 -5.69
C HIS A 159 12.22 7.97 -5.59
N SER A 160 11.03 7.89 -4.99
CA SER A 160 10.26 6.64 -4.83
C SER A 160 9.02 6.56 -5.73
N ALA A 161 8.73 7.61 -6.50
CA ALA A 161 7.48 7.76 -7.25
C ALA A 161 7.21 6.62 -8.23
N PHE A 162 8.21 6.23 -9.02
CA PHE A 162 8.03 5.18 -10.03
C PHE A 162 7.91 3.79 -9.41
N ALA A 163 8.73 3.48 -8.40
CA ALA A 163 8.63 2.23 -7.65
C ALA A 163 7.26 2.10 -6.98
N ALA A 164 6.77 3.18 -6.38
CA ALA A 164 5.44 3.23 -5.80
C ALA A 164 4.34 3.02 -6.84
N ALA A 165 4.40 3.72 -7.97
CA ALA A 165 3.42 3.58 -9.04
C ALA A 165 3.38 2.17 -9.64
N TYR A 166 4.52 1.50 -9.72
CA TYR A 166 4.59 0.09 -10.11
C TYR A 166 3.81 -0.80 -9.14
N ILE A 167 4.00 -0.62 -7.82
CA ILE A 167 3.23 -1.37 -6.82
C ILE A 167 1.75 -1.02 -6.85
N VAL A 168 1.39 0.25 -7.05
CA VAL A 168 0.00 0.68 -7.22
C VAL A 168 -0.64 -0.03 -8.41
N ARG A 169 0.06 -0.15 -9.55
CA ARG A 169 -0.44 -0.90 -10.72
C ARG A 169 -0.72 -2.36 -10.36
N LEU A 170 0.22 -3.03 -9.70
CA LEU A 170 0.05 -4.43 -9.27
C LEU A 170 -1.14 -4.58 -8.34
N ALA A 171 -1.24 -3.70 -7.34
CA ALA A 171 -2.26 -3.73 -6.32
C ALA A 171 -3.67 -3.49 -6.89
N VAL A 172 -3.82 -2.49 -7.78
CA VAL A 172 -5.07 -2.25 -8.51
C VAL A 172 -5.44 -3.43 -9.40
N SER A 173 -4.45 -4.05 -10.07
CA SER A 173 -4.67 -5.22 -10.92
C SER A 173 -5.16 -6.43 -10.11
N VAL A 174 -4.51 -6.72 -8.98
CA VAL A 174 -4.94 -7.79 -8.04
C VAL A 174 -6.35 -7.51 -7.53
N GLY A 175 -6.61 -6.30 -7.01
CA GLY A 175 -7.92 -5.95 -6.48
C GLY A 175 -9.04 -6.04 -7.51
N THR A 176 -8.80 -5.57 -8.74
CA THR A 176 -9.79 -5.63 -9.83
C THR A 176 -10.06 -7.06 -10.28
N GLN A 177 -9.02 -7.89 -10.39
CA GLN A 177 -9.18 -9.30 -10.79
C GLN A 177 -9.85 -10.13 -9.71
N MET A 178 -9.54 -9.90 -8.43
CA MET A 178 -10.24 -10.53 -7.30
C MET A 178 -11.72 -10.12 -7.25
N ALA A 179 -12.01 -8.83 -7.42
CA ALA A 179 -13.39 -8.35 -7.50
C ALA A 179 -14.13 -9.06 -8.63
N SER A 180 -13.56 -9.06 -9.84
CA SER A 180 -14.16 -9.70 -11.03
C SER A 180 -14.39 -11.21 -10.83
N ALA A 181 -13.47 -11.90 -10.15
CA ALA A 181 -13.61 -13.31 -9.83
C ALA A 181 -14.75 -13.59 -8.85
N ALA A 182 -14.93 -12.74 -7.83
CA ALA A 182 -16.06 -12.81 -6.91
C ALA A 182 -17.40 -12.52 -7.62
N GLU A 183 -17.44 -11.56 -8.56
CA GLU A 183 -18.64 -11.27 -9.37
C GLU A 183 -19.10 -12.48 -10.17
N ALA A 184 -18.16 -13.23 -10.75
CA ALA A 184 -18.46 -14.42 -11.52
C ALA A 184 -19.10 -15.53 -10.66
N GLY A 185 -18.80 -15.56 -9.35
CA GLY A 185 -19.42 -16.48 -8.39
C GLY A 185 -20.79 -16.01 -7.86
N ASP A 186 -20.93 -14.71 -7.58
CA ASP A 186 -22.12 -14.14 -6.90
C ASP A 186 -23.16 -13.53 -7.85
N GLY A 187 -22.87 -13.41 -9.14
CA GLY A 187 -23.75 -12.83 -10.16
C GLY A 187 -23.98 -11.31 -10.03
N ARG A 188 -23.29 -10.64 -9.09
CA ARG A 188 -23.33 -9.18 -8.89
C ARG A 188 -22.13 -8.53 -9.56
N ARG A 189 -22.35 -7.48 -10.36
CA ARG A 189 -21.27 -6.69 -10.96
C ARG A 189 -20.76 -5.61 -10.01
N LEU A 190 -19.66 -5.88 -9.32
CA LEU A 190 -18.84 -4.95 -8.54
C LEU A 190 -17.85 -4.19 -9.45
N GLY A 191 -18.36 -3.50 -10.47
CA GLY A 191 -17.54 -2.87 -11.51
C GLY A 191 -16.61 -1.74 -11.02
N ALA A 192 -15.99 -1.01 -11.96
CA ALA A 192 -14.96 0.02 -11.68
C ALA A 192 -15.34 1.07 -10.61
N ALA A 193 -16.62 1.39 -10.45
CA ALA A 193 -17.12 2.30 -9.41
C ALA A 193 -16.94 1.74 -7.99
N HIS A 194 -17.08 0.42 -7.80
CA HIS A 194 -16.84 -0.23 -6.53
C HIS A 194 -15.35 -0.23 -6.16
N ALA A 195 -14.49 -0.58 -7.12
CA ALA A 195 -13.04 -0.47 -6.98
C ALA A 195 -12.58 0.95 -6.61
N ALA A 196 -13.14 1.97 -7.28
CA ALA A 196 -12.88 3.38 -6.97
C ALA A 196 -13.32 3.75 -5.54
N THR A 197 -14.46 3.22 -5.08
CA THR A 197 -14.95 3.43 -3.71
C THR A 197 -13.98 2.84 -2.69
N LEU A 198 -13.58 1.57 -2.85
CA LEU A 198 -12.66 0.90 -1.92
C LEU A 198 -11.29 1.57 -1.84
N LEU A 199 -10.74 2.00 -2.98
CA LEU A 199 -9.51 2.77 -2.99
C LEU A 199 -9.68 4.15 -2.34
N GLY A 200 -10.83 4.80 -2.56
CA GLY A 200 -11.17 6.07 -1.91
C GLY A 200 -11.22 5.95 -0.39
N GLU A 201 -11.88 4.91 0.13
CA GLU A 201 -11.93 4.59 1.56
C GLU A 201 -10.52 4.32 2.13
N ALA A 202 -9.70 3.57 1.39
CA ALA A 202 -8.32 3.31 1.78
C ALA A 202 -7.48 4.58 1.88
N LEU A 203 -7.59 5.48 0.90
CA LEU A 203 -6.95 6.79 0.95
C LEU A 203 -7.42 7.61 2.14
N ASP A 204 -8.72 7.63 2.43
CA ASP A 204 -9.27 8.35 3.58
C ASP A 204 -8.79 7.78 4.92
N GLY A 205 -8.52 6.47 4.97
CA GLY A 205 -7.93 5.81 6.13
C GLY A 205 -6.45 6.13 6.32
N MET A 206 -5.68 6.12 5.24
CA MET A 206 -4.21 6.27 5.28
C MET A 206 -3.73 7.72 5.28
N LEU A 207 -4.54 8.67 4.81
CA LEU A 207 -4.19 10.09 4.71
C LEU A 207 -4.75 10.94 5.85
N THR A 208 -5.05 10.34 7.00
CA THR A 208 -5.57 11.05 8.17
C THR A 208 -4.55 11.98 8.85
N ALA A 209 -3.27 11.92 8.45
CA ALA A 209 -2.20 12.73 9.01
C ALA A 209 -2.02 14.11 8.31
N PRO A 210 -1.48 15.11 9.02
CA PRO A 210 -1.07 16.38 8.42
C PRO A 210 -0.11 16.14 7.25
N GLY A 211 -0.43 16.69 6.07
CA GLY A 211 0.35 16.49 4.83
C GLY A 211 -0.30 15.55 3.81
N GLY A 212 -1.38 14.84 4.17
CA GLY A 212 -2.11 13.99 3.22
C GLY A 212 -2.64 14.77 2.00
N GLY A 213 -3.04 16.03 2.20
CA GLY A 213 -3.44 16.92 1.12
C GLY A 213 -2.34 17.18 0.08
N ALA A 214 -1.07 17.29 0.49
CA ALA A 214 0.06 17.53 -0.43
C ALA A 214 0.46 16.25 -1.19
N VAL A 215 0.34 15.09 -0.54
CA VAL A 215 0.50 13.77 -1.19
C VAL A 215 -0.47 13.64 -2.36
N LEU A 216 -1.76 13.91 -2.12
CA LEU A 216 -2.79 13.81 -3.15
C LEU A 216 -2.54 14.79 -4.30
N GLU A 217 -2.16 16.03 -4.00
CA GLU A 217 -1.84 17.05 -5.00
C GLU A 217 -0.66 16.63 -5.89
N THR A 218 0.38 16.07 -5.30
CA THR A 218 1.54 15.54 -6.03
C THR A 218 1.13 14.47 -7.05
N TRP A 219 0.24 13.54 -6.66
CA TRP A 219 -0.23 12.50 -7.56
C TRP A 219 -1.21 13.01 -8.61
N ILE A 220 -2.06 13.98 -8.29
CA ILE A 220 -2.92 14.67 -9.28
C ILE A 220 -2.05 15.30 -10.36
N GLU A 221 -0.98 16.00 -9.98
CA GLU A 221 -0.06 16.60 -10.93
C GLU A 221 0.61 15.54 -11.81
N ARG A 222 1.14 14.46 -11.21
CA ARG A 222 1.81 13.38 -11.95
C ARG A 222 0.89 12.70 -12.95
N PHE A 223 -0.31 12.29 -12.51
CA PHE A 223 -1.28 11.64 -13.40
C PHE A 223 -1.85 12.61 -14.45
N GLY A 224 -1.80 13.92 -14.20
CA GLY A 224 -2.16 14.94 -15.19
C GLY A 224 -1.12 15.18 -16.29
N ARG A 225 0.12 14.70 -16.12
CA ARG A 225 1.20 14.88 -17.12
C ARG A 225 1.10 13.81 -18.21
N GLN A 226 1.04 14.24 -19.47
CA GLN A 226 1.01 13.33 -20.63
C GLN A 226 2.23 12.39 -20.72
N ALA A 227 3.40 12.82 -20.23
CA ALA A 227 4.63 12.02 -20.27
C ALA A 227 4.73 10.93 -19.19
N TRP A 228 3.77 10.87 -18.26
CA TRP A 228 3.82 9.93 -17.13
C TRP A 228 3.88 8.45 -17.56
N PRO A 229 3.01 7.95 -18.47
CA PRO A 229 3.03 6.55 -18.88
C PRO A 229 4.37 6.13 -19.51
N LEU A 230 4.94 6.99 -20.37
CA LEU A 230 6.23 6.74 -21.00
C LEU A 230 7.37 6.71 -19.98
N SER A 231 7.32 7.60 -18.98
CA SER A 231 8.31 7.64 -17.89
C SER A 231 8.27 6.36 -17.05
N MET A 232 7.07 5.85 -16.76
CA MET A 232 6.87 4.60 -16.03
C MET A 232 7.41 3.39 -16.79
N GLN A 233 7.09 3.28 -18.09
CA GLN A 233 7.62 2.21 -18.94
C GLN A 233 9.15 2.24 -18.99
N THR A 234 9.74 3.42 -19.24
CA THR A 234 11.19 3.59 -19.33
C THR A 234 11.87 3.17 -18.02
N TRP A 235 11.30 3.58 -16.88
CA TRP A 235 11.81 3.20 -15.57
C TRP A 235 11.81 1.68 -15.37
N GLU A 236 10.72 1.00 -15.72
CA GLU A 236 10.65 -0.46 -15.61
C GLU A 236 11.68 -1.17 -16.49
N GLU A 237 11.84 -0.75 -17.74
CA GLU A 237 12.80 -1.35 -18.67
C GLU A 237 14.23 -1.26 -18.11
N VAL A 238 14.58 -0.11 -17.51
CA VAL A 238 15.88 0.11 -16.86
C VAL A 238 16.03 -0.73 -15.60
N VAL A 239 15.04 -0.73 -14.71
CA VAL A 239 15.13 -1.39 -13.39
C VAL A 239 15.05 -2.90 -13.50
N PHE A 240 14.12 -3.41 -14.30
CA PHE A 240 13.90 -4.86 -14.47
C PHE A 240 14.74 -5.46 -15.61
N LYS A 241 15.47 -4.62 -16.36
CA LYS A 241 16.27 -5.03 -17.54
C LYS A 241 15.44 -5.79 -18.58
N VAL A 242 14.15 -5.47 -18.67
CA VAL A 242 13.20 -6.12 -19.59
C VAL A 242 13.30 -5.45 -20.95
N HIS A 243 13.52 -6.25 -21.99
CA HIS A 243 13.47 -5.79 -23.38
C HIS A 243 12.14 -6.19 -23.99
N ARG A 244 11.33 -5.20 -24.38
CA ARG A 244 10.04 -5.40 -25.04
C ARG A 244 10.16 -5.08 -26.53
N ASN A 245 9.49 -5.85 -27.37
CA ASN A 245 9.28 -5.47 -28.77
C ASN A 245 8.28 -4.29 -28.85
N GLU A 246 8.09 -3.74 -30.06
CA GLU A 246 7.24 -2.56 -30.26
C GLU A 246 5.80 -2.77 -29.77
N LEU A 247 5.19 -3.91 -30.11
CA LEU A 247 3.85 -4.26 -29.66
C LEU A 247 3.76 -4.35 -28.13
N GLY A 248 4.73 -5.01 -27.50
CA GLY A 248 4.82 -5.12 -26.05
C GLY A 248 5.02 -3.76 -25.37
N ARG A 249 5.75 -2.84 -26.00
CA ARG A 249 5.87 -1.46 -25.52
C ARG A 249 4.54 -0.73 -25.61
N GLN A 250 3.85 -0.80 -26.72
CA GLN A 250 2.55 -0.13 -26.86
C GLN A 250 1.54 -0.65 -25.83
N GLN A 251 1.41 -1.98 -25.68
CA GLN A 251 0.53 -2.58 -24.68
C GLN A 251 0.89 -2.14 -23.25
N HIS A 252 2.18 -2.05 -22.93
CA HIS A 252 2.62 -1.65 -21.60
C HIS A 252 2.41 -0.16 -21.33
N LEU A 253 2.46 0.69 -22.36
CA LEU A 253 2.11 2.10 -22.28
C LEU A 253 0.62 2.28 -21.98
N GLU A 254 -0.24 1.58 -22.72
CA GLU A 254 -1.70 1.61 -22.53
C GLU A 254 -2.10 1.18 -21.11
N LEU A 255 -1.37 0.24 -20.49
CA LEU A 255 -1.60 -0.15 -19.09
C LEU A 255 -1.46 1.04 -18.15
N TYR A 256 -0.42 1.85 -18.32
CA TYR A 256 -0.17 3.02 -17.47
C TYR A 256 -1.10 4.20 -17.75
N GLU A 257 -1.55 4.35 -19.00
CA GLU A 257 -2.59 5.31 -19.36
C GLU A 257 -3.91 4.96 -18.69
N ARG A 258 -4.35 3.69 -18.78
CA ARG A 258 -5.58 3.22 -18.11
C ARG A 258 -5.48 3.34 -16.59
N LEU A 259 -4.32 3.05 -16.01
CA LEU A 259 -4.08 3.24 -14.59
C LEU A 259 -4.24 4.72 -14.19
N GLY A 260 -3.65 5.64 -14.96
CA GLY A 260 -3.80 7.08 -14.73
C GLY A 260 -5.26 7.55 -14.84
N GLN A 261 -5.98 7.08 -15.86
CA GLN A 261 -7.41 7.36 -16.06
C GLN A 261 -8.28 6.85 -14.90
N PHE A 262 -7.94 5.70 -14.33
CA PHE A 262 -8.62 5.15 -13.15
C PHE A 262 -8.27 5.93 -11.87
N LEU A 263 -6.99 6.20 -11.61
CA LEU A 263 -6.53 6.79 -10.35
C LEU A 263 -6.84 8.28 -10.24
N LEU A 264 -6.72 9.06 -11.33
CA LEU A 264 -6.90 10.50 -11.30
C LEU A 264 -8.25 10.95 -10.69
N PRO A 265 -9.43 10.42 -11.10
CA PRO A 265 -10.70 10.79 -10.48
C PRO A 265 -10.76 10.38 -9.01
N VAL A 266 -10.22 9.21 -8.64
CA VAL A 266 -10.23 8.72 -7.24
C VAL A 266 -9.40 9.63 -6.34
N VAL A 267 -8.20 10.01 -6.77
CA VAL A 267 -7.30 10.90 -6.01
C VAL A 267 -7.88 12.32 -5.91
N LYS A 268 -8.53 12.82 -6.99
CA LYS A 268 -9.23 14.11 -6.96
C LYS A 268 -10.40 14.12 -5.97
N ASP A 269 -11.20 13.07 -5.95
CA ASP A 269 -12.33 12.97 -5.00
C ASP A 269 -11.84 12.83 -3.55
N ALA A 270 -10.79 12.02 -3.32
CA ALA A 270 -10.13 11.95 -2.02
C ALA A 270 -9.60 13.32 -1.56
N LYS A 271 -9.00 14.11 -2.45
CA LYS A 271 -8.54 15.48 -2.14
C LYS A 271 -9.71 16.39 -1.80
N ALA A 272 -10.81 16.30 -2.53
CA ALA A 272 -12.01 17.07 -2.25
C ALA A 272 -12.60 16.72 -0.87
N ARG A 273 -12.65 15.42 -0.51
CA ARG A 273 -13.07 14.97 0.83
C ARG A 273 -12.12 15.49 1.92
N PHE A 274 -10.81 15.36 1.70
CA PHE A 274 -9.79 15.84 2.63
C PHE A 274 -9.94 17.34 2.91
N ASN A 275 -10.07 18.18 1.88
CA ASN A 275 -10.28 19.62 2.02
C ASN A 275 -11.56 19.96 2.81
N ARG A 276 -12.65 19.20 2.62
CA ARG A 276 -13.89 19.38 3.42
C ARG A 276 -13.64 19.07 4.89
N HIS A 277 -12.91 18.00 5.20
CA HIS A 277 -12.58 17.65 6.58
C HIS A 277 -11.72 18.71 7.26
N GLU A 278 -10.71 19.26 6.57
CA GLU A 278 -9.91 20.38 7.11
C GLU A 278 -10.75 21.63 7.35
N ALA A 279 -11.60 22.01 6.40
CA ALA A 279 -12.51 23.15 6.56
C ALA A 279 -13.46 22.97 7.75
N HIS A 280 -14.01 21.77 7.96
CA HIS A 280 -14.85 21.47 9.12
C HIS A 280 -14.09 21.46 10.44
N ALA A 281 -12.85 20.97 10.45
CA ALA A 281 -12.00 21.00 11.63
C ALA A 281 -11.70 22.44 12.06
N LEU A 282 -11.29 23.29 11.11
CA LEU A 282 -11.03 24.72 11.33
C LEU A 282 -12.31 25.49 11.71
N GLY A 283 -13.43 25.17 11.07
CA GLY A 283 -14.74 25.76 11.33
C GLY A 283 -15.31 25.45 12.72
N LYS A 284 -14.84 24.40 13.41
CA LYS A 284 -15.21 24.12 14.82
C LYS A 284 -14.47 24.98 15.84
N PHE A 285 -13.33 25.58 15.47
CA PHE A 285 -12.58 26.50 16.34
C PHE A 285 -13.05 27.96 16.21
N ALA A 286 -13.65 28.33 15.08
CA ALA A 286 -14.17 29.69 14.86
C ALA A 286 -15.32 30.11 15.82
N PRO A 287 -16.27 29.26 16.22
CA PRO A 287 -17.32 29.63 17.18
C PRO A 287 -16.79 29.84 18.59
N ALA A 288 -15.77 29.07 19.00
CA ALA A 288 -15.16 29.21 20.32
C ALA A 288 -14.33 30.50 20.44
N ALA A 289 -13.57 30.83 19.40
CA ALA A 289 -12.83 32.09 19.31
C ALA A 289 -13.77 33.32 19.20
N ARG A 290 -14.88 33.21 18.45
CA ARG A 290 -15.90 34.27 18.42
C ARG A 290 -16.59 34.45 19.77
N ARG A 291 -16.98 33.37 20.47
CA ARG A 291 -17.57 33.46 21.81
C ARG A 291 -16.60 34.00 22.86
N ALA A 292 -15.29 33.74 22.72
CA ALA A 292 -14.27 34.30 23.59
C ALA A 292 -14.09 35.81 23.37
N ASN A 293 -14.08 36.27 22.11
CA ASN A 293 -14.03 37.71 21.79
C ASN A 293 -15.32 38.45 22.14
N GLU A 294 -16.50 37.84 21.95
CA GLU A 294 -17.79 38.43 22.33
C GLU A 294 -17.96 38.59 23.85
N ARG A 295 -17.33 37.72 24.65
CA ARG A 295 -17.24 37.87 26.12
C ARG A 295 -16.21 38.91 26.56
N ALA A 296 -15.16 39.15 25.78
CA ALA A 296 -14.16 40.16 26.09
C ALA A 296 -14.66 41.59 25.83
N THR A 297 -15.58 41.77 24.89
CA THR A 297 -16.15 43.09 24.56
C THR A 297 -17.39 43.48 25.37
N THR A 298 -17.96 42.58 26.18
CA THR A 298 -19.11 42.89 27.07
C THR A 298 -18.73 43.34 28.47
N PHE A 299 -17.43 43.34 28.82
CA PHE A 299 -16.91 43.79 30.11
C PHE A 299 -15.93 44.99 29.99
N ALA A 300 -16.03 45.76 28.91
CA ALA A 300 -15.32 47.04 28.74
C ALA A 300 -16.29 48.22 28.87
#